data_AF-A0A661ZHU4-F1
#
_entry.id   AF-A0A661ZHU4-F1
#
_cell.length_a   1.000
_cell.length_b   1.000
_cell.length_c   1.000
_cell.angle_alpha   90.00
_cell.angle_beta   90.00
_cell.angle_gamma   90.00
#
_symmetry.space_group_name_H-M   'P 1'
#
loop_
_entity.id
_entity.type
_entity.pdbx_description
1 polymer ?
#
loop_
_entity_poly.entity_id
_entity_poly.type
_entity_poly.pdbx_seq_one_letter_code
_entity_poly.pdbx_strand_id
1 'polypeptide(L)'
;MKKILLVSIIATFLFSCSSNNEEASSNSNDSDKLPALKIEVPSELKGNKDAEEIITTGEEMINKFSNTLEDIIKDNKNIIGKKSDDLSFMEQIQVGKIAVQIAASMAEFAPKFINFQSKIENFKKGDISDEEAKAIDKVGEAFEQRMNEINKKYEDLGK
;
A
#
# COMPACT_ATOMS: atom_id res chain seq x y z
N MET A 1 47.24 -0.91 -15.65
CA MET A 1 46.98 -2.37 -15.66
C MET A 1 46.62 -2.84 -14.27
N LYS A 2 45.33 -3.10 -14.03
CA LYS A 2 44.78 -4.20 -13.24
C LYS A 2 43.28 -4.21 -13.57
N LYS A 3 42.95 -5.04 -14.55
CA LYS A 3 41.58 -5.50 -14.80
C LYS A 3 41.13 -6.24 -13.53
N ILE A 4 39.86 -6.17 -13.18
CA ILE A 4 38.97 -7.32 -12.92
C ILE A 4 37.68 -6.82 -12.26
N LEU A 5 36.60 -6.98 -13.03
CA LEU A 5 35.26 -7.44 -12.66
C LEU A 5 34.62 -6.95 -11.35
N LEU A 6 33.52 -6.20 -11.48
CA LEU A 6 32.18 -6.70 -11.14
C LEU A 6 31.09 -5.75 -11.68
N VAL A 7 30.84 -5.88 -12.98
CA VAL A 7 29.53 -5.61 -13.59
C VAL A 7 28.68 -6.87 -13.38
N SER A 8 27.38 -6.69 -13.17
CA SER A 8 26.32 -7.72 -13.31
C SER A 8 25.85 -8.44 -12.03
N ILE A 9 25.01 -7.77 -11.23
CA ILE A 9 23.91 -8.42 -10.46
C ILE A 9 22.62 -7.62 -10.69
N ILE A 10 22.31 -7.37 -11.97
CA ILE A 10 21.02 -6.86 -12.45
C ILE A 10 20.62 -7.80 -13.59
N ALA A 11 20.24 -9.06 -13.30
CA ALA A 11 19.62 -9.98 -14.27
C ALA A 11 19.25 -11.39 -13.70
N THR A 12 18.84 -11.53 -12.44
CA THR A 12 18.42 -12.86 -11.94
C THR A 12 17.33 -12.81 -10.88
N PHE A 13 16.14 -12.32 -11.24
CA PHE A 13 14.90 -12.66 -10.52
C PHE A 13 13.66 -12.76 -11.43
N LEU A 14 13.87 -12.95 -12.73
CA LEU A 14 12.79 -13.29 -13.66
C LEU A 14 13.06 -14.68 -14.18
N PHE A 15 12.44 -15.70 -13.57
CA PHE A 15 12.00 -16.98 -14.14
C PHE A 15 11.71 -17.97 -13.00
N SER A 16 10.54 -17.82 -12.39
CA SER A 16 9.75 -18.94 -11.84
C SER A 16 8.33 -18.47 -11.52
N CYS A 17 7.60 -18.06 -12.56
CA CYS A 17 6.14 -18.21 -12.56
C CYS A 17 5.84 -19.63 -13.07
N SER A 18 5.82 -20.60 -12.16
CA SER A 18 5.15 -21.87 -12.38
C SER A 18 3.80 -21.80 -11.68
N SER A 19 2.76 -21.80 -12.49
CA SER A 19 1.35 -21.89 -12.11
C SER A 19 1.08 -23.04 -11.13
N ASN A 20 0.44 -22.73 -10.02
CA ASN A 20 -0.61 -23.54 -9.41
C ASN A 20 -1.59 -22.58 -8.75
N ASN A 21 -2.68 -22.31 -9.46
CA ASN A 21 -3.83 -21.58 -8.93
C ASN A 21 -4.64 -22.56 -8.07
N GLU A 22 -4.39 -22.55 -6.77
CA GLU A 22 -5.44 -22.90 -5.80
C GLU A 22 -6.17 -21.61 -5.46
N GLU A 23 -7.39 -21.49 -6.00
CA GLU A 23 -8.37 -20.50 -5.59
C GLU A 23 -8.71 -20.74 -4.11
N ALA A 24 -7.99 -20.07 -3.22
CA ALA A 24 -8.42 -19.91 -1.85
C ALA A 24 -9.64 -18.98 -1.85
N SER A 25 -10.81 -19.60 -1.92
CA SER A 25 -12.09 -18.95 -1.72
C SER A 25 -12.16 -18.37 -0.30
N SER A 26 -11.75 -17.10 -0.14
CA SER A 26 -12.00 -16.35 1.09
C SER A 26 -13.36 -15.67 0.96
N ASN A 27 -14.42 -16.38 1.32
CA ASN A 27 -15.62 -15.74 1.84
C ASN A 27 -15.27 -15.16 3.21
N SER A 28 -14.56 -14.03 3.26
CA SER A 28 -14.49 -13.22 4.47
C SER A 28 -15.75 -12.38 4.52
N ASN A 29 -16.57 -12.58 5.56
CA ASN A 29 -17.66 -11.66 5.88
C ASN A 29 -17.10 -10.23 5.95
N ASP A 30 -17.48 -9.38 5.01
CA ASP A 30 -17.12 -7.95 4.93
C ASP A 30 -17.58 -7.13 6.17
N SER A 31 -18.38 -7.73 7.05
CA SER A 31 -18.99 -7.06 8.21
C SER A 31 -18.01 -6.67 9.33
N ASP A 32 -16.76 -7.14 9.28
CA ASP A 32 -15.74 -6.88 10.31
C ASP A 32 -14.58 -6.02 9.77
N LYS A 33 -14.71 -5.37 8.61
CA LYS A 33 -13.71 -4.42 8.09
C LYS A 33 -14.10 -2.98 8.43
N LEU A 34 -13.15 -2.05 8.41
CA LEU A 34 -13.50 -0.63 8.49
C LEU A 34 -14.36 -0.25 7.26
N PRO A 35 -15.38 0.60 7.42
CA PRO A 35 -16.15 1.07 6.29
C PRO A 35 -15.26 1.81 5.28
N ALA A 36 -15.66 1.84 4.02
CA ALA A 36 -14.90 2.58 3.00
C ALA A 36 -14.77 4.06 3.38
N LEU A 37 -13.54 4.58 3.34
CA LEU A 37 -13.25 5.99 3.52
C LEU A 37 -13.76 6.76 2.30
N LYS A 38 -14.27 7.97 2.54
CA LYS A 38 -14.57 8.95 1.50
C LYS A 38 -13.76 10.21 1.72
N ILE A 39 -13.08 10.67 0.66
CA ILE A 39 -12.35 11.93 0.66
C ILE A 39 -13.22 12.95 -0.06
N GLU A 40 -13.77 13.91 0.68
CA GLU A 40 -14.52 15.00 0.07
C GLU A 40 -13.59 15.90 -0.75
N VAL A 41 -13.96 16.15 -2.01
CA VAL A 41 -13.28 17.12 -2.86
C VAL A 41 -13.61 18.53 -2.37
N PRO A 42 -12.63 19.32 -1.91
CA PRO A 42 -12.83 20.70 -1.48
C PRO A 42 -13.47 21.54 -2.59
N SER A 43 -14.32 22.49 -2.21
CA SER A 43 -15.07 23.34 -3.15
C SER A 43 -14.19 24.05 -4.18
N GLU A 44 -13.01 24.48 -3.75
CA GLU A 44 -12.01 25.20 -4.51
C GLU A 44 -11.26 24.31 -5.52
N LEU A 45 -11.33 22.98 -5.36
CA LEU A 45 -10.74 22.01 -6.28
C LEU A 45 -11.77 21.41 -7.26
N LYS A 46 -13.07 21.70 -7.07
CA LYS A 46 -14.13 21.19 -7.94
C LYS A 46 -13.97 21.69 -9.37
N GLY A 47 -14.04 20.78 -10.33
CA GLY A 47 -13.84 21.04 -11.75
C GLY A 47 -12.38 21.05 -12.19
N ASN A 48 -11.41 20.99 -11.25
CA ASN A 48 -10.02 20.71 -11.58
C ASN A 48 -9.84 19.19 -11.70
N LYS A 49 -9.80 18.70 -12.94
CA LYS A 49 -9.71 17.26 -13.23
C LYS A 49 -8.48 16.59 -12.62
N ASP A 50 -7.34 17.29 -12.60
CA ASP A 50 -6.10 16.75 -12.06
C ASP A 50 -6.19 16.57 -10.53
N ALA A 51 -6.74 17.55 -9.83
CA ALA A 51 -6.98 17.47 -8.38
C ALA A 51 -8.04 16.40 -8.03
N GLU A 52 -9.13 16.33 -8.80
CA GLU A 52 -10.17 15.31 -8.62
C GLU A 52 -9.63 13.89 -8.87
N GLU A 53 -8.77 13.71 -9.88
CA GLU A 53 -8.13 12.42 -10.17
C GLU A 53 -7.17 12.00 -9.05
N ILE A 54 -6.38 12.93 -8.52
CA ILE A 54 -5.51 12.69 -7.37
C ILE A 54 -6.32 12.20 -6.17
N ILE A 55 -7.39 12.92 -5.82
CA ILE A 55 -8.23 12.60 -4.67
C ILE A 55 -8.91 11.24 -4.85
N THR A 56 -9.51 11.01 -6.01
CA THR A 56 -10.23 9.76 -6.31
C THR A 56 -9.28 8.56 -6.30
N THR A 57 -8.11 8.69 -6.93
CA THR A 57 -7.09 7.63 -6.95
C THR A 57 -6.56 7.35 -5.54
N GLY A 58 -6.31 8.41 -4.77
CA GLY A 58 -5.89 8.30 -3.37
C GLY A 58 -6.92 7.56 -2.51
N GLU A 59 -8.20 7.89 -2.65
CA GLU A 59 -9.30 7.23 -1.95
C GLU A 59 -9.34 5.72 -2.27
N GLU A 60 -9.28 5.35 -3.55
CA GLU A 60 -9.29 3.94 -3.97
C GLU A 60 -8.10 3.17 -3.38
N MET A 61 -6.90 3.76 -3.45
CA MET A 61 -5.68 3.15 -2.93
C MET A 61 -5.72 2.97 -1.41
N ILE A 62 -6.18 3.98 -0.66
CA ILE A 62 -6.30 3.91 0.80
C ILE A 62 -7.28 2.81 1.19
N ASN A 63 -8.43 2.73 0.53
CA ASN A 63 -9.42 1.70 0.80
C ASN A 63 -8.90 0.28 0.47
N LYS A 64 -8.23 0.10 -0.67
CA LYS A 64 -7.62 -1.20 -1.02
C LYS A 64 -6.55 -1.60 -0.01
N PHE A 65 -5.67 -0.66 0.33
CA PHE A 65 -4.58 -0.90 1.28
C PHE A 65 -5.13 -1.25 2.67
N SER A 66 -6.13 -0.50 3.16
CA SER A 66 -6.85 -0.78 4.40
C SER A 66 -7.41 -2.21 4.42
N ASN A 67 -8.18 -2.58 3.40
CA ASN A 67 -8.79 -3.91 3.34
C ASN A 67 -7.74 -5.03 3.31
N THR A 68 -6.66 -4.83 2.54
CA THR A 68 -5.55 -5.78 2.45
C THR A 68 -4.85 -5.94 3.80
N LEU A 69 -4.62 -4.83 4.50
CA LEU A 69 -3.98 -4.84 5.82
C LEU A 69 -4.87 -5.53 6.87
N GLU A 70 -6.18 -5.28 6.87
CA GLU A 70 -7.12 -5.94 7.77
C GLU A 70 -7.20 -7.45 7.53
N ASP A 71 -7.17 -7.89 6.26
CA ASP A 71 -7.10 -9.32 5.90
C ASP A 71 -5.78 -9.95 6.40
N ILE A 72 -4.65 -9.27 6.19
CA ILE A 72 -3.33 -9.73 6.68
C ILE A 72 -3.33 -9.85 8.21
N ILE A 73 -3.82 -8.83 8.92
CA ILE A 73 -3.86 -8.84 10.39
C ILE A 73 -4.70 -10.03 10.89
N LYS A 74 -5.84 -10.29 10.25
CA LYS A 74 -6.73 -11.39 10.61
C LYS A 74 -6.07 -12.76 10.41
N ASP A 75 -5.37 -12.94 9.29
CA ASP A 75 -4.76 -14.21 8.91
C ASP A 75 -3.43 -14.48 9.62
N ASN A 76 -2.79 -13.45 10.18
CA ASN A 76 -1.42 -13.52 10.71
C ASN A 76 -1.31 -13.05 12.17
N LYS A 77 -2.40 -13.14 12.96
CA LYS A 77 -2.43 -12.72 14.38
C LYS A 77 -1.30 -13.29 15.23
N ASN A 78 -0.76 -14.46 14.86
CA ASN A 78 0.32 -15.14 15.57
C ASN A 78 1.69 -14.45 15.48
N ILE A 79 1.89 -13.53 14.54
CA ILE A 79 3.15 -12.78 14.37
C ILE A 79 3.01 -11.29 14.63
N ILE A 80 1.79 -10.74 14.66
CA ILE A 80 1.54 -9.33 14.97
C ILE A 80 2.00 -9.03 16.41
N GLY A 81 2.77 -7.95 16.58
CA GLY A 81 3.27 -7.49 17.88
C GLY A 81 4.58 -8.16 18.34
N LYS A 82 5.06 -9.21 17.67
CA LYS A 82 6.37 -9.79 17.95
C LYS A 82 7.49 -8.87 17.46
N LYS A 83 8.59 -8.79 18.20
CA LYS A 83 9.82 -8.14 17.72
C LYS A 83 10.49 -9.02 16.67
N SER A 84 11.23 -8.41 15.76
CA SER A 84 11.95 -9.14 14.70
C SER A 84 12.85 -10.25 15.26
N ASP A 85 13.50 -10.01 16.41
CA ASP A 85 14.42 -10.97 17.04
C ASP A 85 13.70 -12.15 17.69
N ASP A 86 12.38 -12.02 17.95
CA ASP A 86 11.54 -13.06 18.53
C ASP A 86 10.85 -13.93 17.47
N LEU A 87 11.04 -13.62 16.18
CA LEU A 87 10.46 -14.37 15.07
C LEU A 87 11.33 -15.60 14.74
N SER A 88 10.69 -16.77 14.67
CA SER A 88 11.30 -17.94 14.07
C SER A 88 11.58 -17.72 12.58
N PHE A 89 12.50 -18.52 12.01
CA PHE A 89 12.80 -18.47 10.58
C PHE A 89 11.55 -18.62 9.68
N MET A 90 10.60 -19.49 10.08
CA MET A 90 9.35 -19.67 9.34
C MET A 90 8.44 -18.43 9.42
N GLU A 91 8.40 -17.76 10.56
CA GLU A 91 7.64 -16.52 10.72
C GLU A 91 8.29 -15.36 9.93
N GLN A 92 9.62 -15.34 9.81
CA GLN A 92 10.32 -14.39 8.92
C GLN A 92 9.97 -14.63 7.45
N ILE A 93 9.88 -15.90 7.01
CA ILE A 93 9.39 -16.24 5.66
C ILE A 93 7.93 -15.77 5.48
N GLN A 94 7.09 -15.95 6.51
CA GLN A 94 5.70 -15.49 6.49
C GLN A 94 5.61 -13.97 6.34
N VAL A 95 6.45 -13.20 7.04
CA VAL A 95 6.58 -11.74 6.83
C VAL A 95 6.96 -11.42 5.38
N GLY A 96 7.91 -12.16 4.81
CA GLY A 96 8.25 -12.00 3.39
C GLY A 96 7.07 -12.26 2.45
N LYS A 97 6.29 -13.32 2.70
CA LYS A 97 5.06 -13.64 1.94
C LYS A 97 4.02 -12.52 2.08
N ILE A 98 3.85 -11.96 3.26
CA ILE A 98 2.94 -10.82 3.51
C ILE A 98 3.37 -9.61 2.69
N ALA A 99 4.66 -9.28 2.66
CA ALA A 99 5.15 -8.16 1.84
C ALA A 99 4.84 -8.36 0.35
N VAL A 100 5.01 -9.59 -0.16
CA VAL A 100 4.63 -9.95 -1.54
C VAL A 100 3.12 -9.83 -1.76
N GLN A 101 2.29 -10.27 -0.81
CA GLN A 101 0.83 -10.14 -0.90
C GLN A 101 0.38 -8.68 -0.94
N ILE A 102 0.98 -7.81 -0.12
CA ILE A 102 0.71 -6.36 -0.17
C ILE A 102 1.10 -5.81 -1.55
N ALA A 103 2.32 -6.12 -2.01
CA ALA A 103 2.79 -5.65 -3.32
C ALA A 103 1.89 -6.13 -4.47
N ALA A 104 1.46 -7.38 -4.45
CA ALA A 104 0.56 -7.95 -5.45
C ALA A 104 -0.84 -7.32 -5.40
N SER A 105 -1.39 -7.09 -4.21
CA SER A 105 -2.69 -6.42 -4.03
C SER A 105 -2.68 -4.99 -4.58
N MET A 106 -1.54 -4.30 -4.44
CA MET A 106 -1.36 -2.94 -4.94
C MET A 106 -0.90 -2.89 -6.41
N ALA A 107 -0.53 -4.01 -7.03
CA ALA A 107 0.00 -4.03 -8.39
C ALA A 107 -1.02 -3.52 -9.43
N GLU A 108 -2.32 -3.72 -9.19
CA GLU A 108 -3.38 -3.18 -10.06
C GLU A 108 -3.39 -1.63 -10.10
N PHE A 109 -2.88 -1.00 -9.04
CA PHE A 109 -2.70 0.44 -8.97
C PHE A 109 -1.36 0.90 -9.53
N ALA A 110 -0.45 0.01 -9.94
CA ALA A 110 0.88 0.41 -10.42
C ALA A 110 0.85 1.46 -11.55
N PRO A 111 -0.03 1.37 -12.57
CA PRO A 111 -0.12 2.42 -13.59
C PRO A 111 -0.57 3.77 -13.02
N LYS A 112 -1.55 3.77 -12.11
CA LYS A 112 -2.03 4.97 -11.41
C LYS A 112 -0.98 5.54 -10.45
N PHE A 113 -0.22 4.65 -9.80
CA PHE A 113 0.86 4.98 -8.89
C PHE A 113 2.03 5.64 -9.62
N ILE A 114 2.36 5.22 -10.85
CA ILE A 114 3.41 5.89 -11.64
C ILE A 114 3.01 7.35 -11.92
N ASN A 115 1.76 7.59 -12.29
CA ASN A 115 1.25 8.95 -12.49
C ASN A 115 1.28 9.75 -11.18
N PHE A 116 0.75 9.17 -10.10
CA PHE A 116 0.75 9.78 -8.78
C PHE A 116 2.16 10.03 -8.22
N GLN A 117 3.11 9.11 -8.43
CA GLN A 117 4.49 9.22 -8.03
C GLN A 117 5.19 10.34 -8.80
N SER A 118 4.95 10.47 -10.10
CA SER A 118 5.43 11.62 -10.88
C SER A 118 4.90 12.93 -10.29
N LYS A 119 3.62 13.00 -9.91
CA LYS A 119 3.04 14.18 -9.25
C LYS A 119 3.67 14.44 -7.87
N ILE A 120 3.95 13.42 -7.07
CA ILE A 120 4.68 13.56 -5.79
C ILE A 120 6.11 14.05 -6.00
N GLU A 121 6.81 13.53 -7.00
CA GLU A 121 8.18 13.96 -7.31
C GLU A 121 8.21 15.42 -7.76
N ASN A 122 7.22 15.83 -8.54
CA ASN A 122 7.01 17.21 -8.95
C ASN A 122 6.66 18.10 -7.75
N PHE A 123 5.80 17.64 -6.84
CA PHE A 123 5.53 18.32 -5.56
C PHE A 123 6.81 18.57 -4.76
N LYS A 124 7.66 17.56 -4.61
CA LYS A 124 8.95 17.70 -3.90
C LYS A 124 9.92 18.67 -4.58
N LYS A 125 9.81 18.85 -5.90
CA LYS A 125 10.61 19.79 -6.69
C LYS A 125 9.99 21.19 -6.76
N GLY A 126 8.78 21.38 -6.23
CA GLY A 126 8.00 22.61 -6.37
C GLY A 126 7.43 22.83 -7.78
N ASP A 127 7.42 21.78 -8.62
CA ASP A 127 6.95 21.81 -10.01
C ASP A 127 5.53 21.25 -10.12
N ILE A 128 4.65 21.71 -9.22
CA ILE A 128 3.26 21.26 -9.11
C ILE A 128 2.36 22.48 -8.94
N SER A 129 1.11 22.37 -9.39
CA SER A 129 0.13 23.43 -9.11
C SER A 129 -0.27 23.43 -7.62
N ASP A 130 -0.67 24.60 -7.12
CA ASP A 130 -1.19 24.75 -5.74
C ASP A 130 -2.43 23.86 -5.51
N GLU A 131 -3.25 23.68 -6.56
CA GLU A 131 -4.42 22.81 -6.53
C GLU A 131 -4.05 21.33 -6.38
N GLU A 132 -3.06 20.85 -7.12
CA GLU A 132 -2.58 19.48 -7.02
C GLU A 132 -1.84 19.24 -5.69
N ALA A 133 -1.09 20.22 -5.18
CA ALA A 133 -0.49 20.17 -3.85
C ALA A 133 -1.55 19.96 -2.76
N LYS A 134 -2.62 20.77 -2.77
CA LYS A 134 -3.76 20.63 -1.84
C LYS A 134 -4.46 19.27 -1.98
N ALA A 135 -4.60 18.77 -3.20
CA ALA A 135 -5.18 17.45 -3.44
C ALA A 135 -4.31 16.33 -2.82
N ILE A 136 -2.98 16.41 -2.97
CA ILE A 136 -2.04 15.48 -2.35
C ILE A 136 -2.12 15.56 -0.82
N ASP A 137 -2.13 16.76 -0.25
CA ASP A 137 -2.25 16.95 1.21
C ASP A 137 -3.54 16.31 1.74
N LYS A 138 -4.67 16.49 1.04
CA LYS A 138 -5.95 15.88 1.41
C LYS A 138 -5.91 14.36 1.42
N VAL A 139 -5.24 13.75 0.44
CA VAL A 139 -5.02 12.30 0.40
C VAL A 139 -4.11 11.85 1.54
N GLY A 140 -3.06 12.63 1.86
CA GLY A 140 -2.16 12.37 2.98
C GLY A 140 -2.89 12.35 4.33
N GLU A 141 -3.70 13.38 4.61
CA GLU A 141 -4.55 13.45 5.81
C GLU A 141 -5.47 12.23 5.94
N ALA A 142 -6.13 11.86 4.83
CA ALA A 142 -7.02 10.70 4.81
C ALA A 142 -6.29 9.37 5.06
N PHE A 143 -5.06 9.24 4.53
CA PHE A 143 -4.22 8.06 4.78
C PHE A 143 -3.82 7.97 6.26
N GLU A 144 -3.36 9.07 6.86
CA GLU A 144 -3.02 9.12 8.29
C GLU A 144 -4.22 8.79 9.18
N GLN A 145 -5.38 9.37 8.87
CA GLN A 145 -6.63 9.05 9.56
C GLN A 145 -6.91 7.55 9.50
N ARG A 146 -6.85 6.94 8.30
CA ARG A 146 -7.12 5.51 8.14
C ARG A 146 -6.13 4.65 8.91
N MET A 147 -4.84 4.99 8.92
CA MET A 147 -3.84 4.25 9.70
C MET A 147 -4.13 4.34 11.20
N ASN A 148 -4.57 5.49 11.70
CA ASN A 148 -4.98 5.64 13.10
C ASN A 148 -6.23 4.81 13.42
N GLU A 149 -7.22 4.75 12.53
CA GLU A 149 -8.42 3.91 12.69
C GLU A 149 -8.06 2.42 12.78
N ILE A 150 -7.16 1.94 11.90
CA ILE A 150 -6.67 0.56 11.91
C ILE A 150 -5.90 0.27 13.20
N ASN A 151 -4.93 1.14 13.56
CA ASN A 151 -4.14 0.96 14.78
C ASN A 151 -5.03 0.88 16.02
N LYS A 152 -6.05 1.74 16.12
CA LYS A 152 -7.01 1.71 17.22
C LYS A 152 -7.83 0.43 17.23
N LYS A 153 -8.33 -0.01 16.08
CA LYS A 153 -9.14 -1.24 15.95
C LYS A 153 -8.38 -2.49 16.40
N TYR A 154 -7.07 -2.52 16.18
CA TYR A 154 -6.21 -3.67 16.47
C TYR A 154 -5.22 -3.41 17.61
N GLU A 155 -5.45 -2.41 18.46
CA GLU A 155 -4.50 -1.99 19.50
C GLU A 155 -4.23 -3.06 20.57
N ASP A 156 -5.14 -4.04 20.70
CA ASP A 156 -5.03 -5.15 21.64
C ASP A 156 -4.38 -6.40 21.05
N LEU A 157 -4.05 -6.39 19.75
CA LEU A 157 -3.28 -7.50 19.16
C LEU A 157 -1.81 -7.41 19.59
N GLY A 158 -1.33 -8.46 20.26
CA GLY A 158 0.07 -8.58 20.68
C GLY A 158 0.39 -7.99 22.06
N LYS A 159 -0.63 -7.64 22.87
CA LYS A 159 -0.50 -7.44 24.32
C LYS A 159 -0.64 -8.77 25.05
#